data_AF-A0A1V6E9J7-F1
#
_entry.id   AF-A0A1V6E9J7-F1
#
_cell.length_a   1.000
_cell.length_b   1.000
_cell.length_c   1.000
_cell.angle_alpha   90.00
_cell.angle_beta   90.00
_cell.angle_gamma   90.00
#
_symmetry.space_group_name_H-M   'P 1'
#
loop_
_entity.id
_entity.type
_entity.pdbx_description
1 polymer ?
#
loop_
_entity_poly.entity_id
_entity_poly.type
_entity_poly.pdbx_seq_one_letter_code
_entity_poly.pdbx_strand_id
1 'polypeptide(L)'
;MEHKGFLSLLRVIEPFVESFPEDNQHMGRPSYSVLPFLRAALAKRYFKIVATSDLRARLLSDTNLRQICGFKNIPSAASFSRYMSYLADNASLEESLGEMVKDYYEGKLVNNVARDSTAISAREKPVNAIYYGQCL
;
A
#
# COMPACT_ATOMS: atom_id res chain seq x y z
N MET A 1 8.62 -11.10 11.98
CA MET A 1 9.55 -9.98 11.69
C MET A 1 8.90 -8.94 10.77
N GLU A 2 8.10 -9.38 9.79
CA GLU A 2 7.41 -8.51 8.81
C GLU A 2 6.49 -7.43 9.42
N HIS A 3 5.67 -7.78 10.41
CA HIS A 3 4.69 -6.84 11.00
C HIS A 3 5.30 -5.68 11.78
N LYS A 4 6.56 -5.79 12.23
CA LYS A 4 7.23 -4.70 12.97
C LYS A 4 7.43 -3.47 12.10
N GLY A 5 7.84 -3.66 10.85
CA GLY A 5 8.01 -2.55 9.91
C GLY A 5 6.68 -1.90 9.54
N PHE A 6 5.63 -2.70 9.43
CA PHE A 6 4.28 -2.17 9.23
C PHE A 6 3.78 -1.35 10.43
N LEU A 7 4.03 -1.79 11.67
CA LEU A 7 3.72 -1.00 12.87
C LEU A 7 4.50 0.33 12.91
N SER A 8 5.77 0.34 12.51
CA SER A 8 6.54 1.57 12.40
C SER A 8 5.95 2.53 11.37
N LEU A 9 5.47 2.01 10.23
CA LEU A 9 4.77 2.82 9.23
C LEU A 9 3.49 3.44 9.81
N LEU A 10 2.65 2.64 10.48
CA LEU A 10 1.42 3.13 11.09
C LEU A 10 1.67 4.23 12.13
N ARG A 11 2.71 4.10 12.95
CA ARG A 11 3.08 5.14 13.94
C ARG A 11 3.42 6.49 13.31
N VAL A 12 3.96 6.50 12.09
CA VAL A 12 4.27 7.73 11.37
C VAL A 12 3.02 8.31 10.70
N ILE A 13 2.17 7.45 10.12
CA ILE A 13 1.03 7.89 9.33
C ILE A 13 -0.17 8.29 10.19
N GLU A 14 -0.50 7.51 11.23
CA GLU A 14 -1.75 7.67 11.99
C GLU A 14 -2.00 9.09 12.54
N PRO A 15 -1.00 9.81 13.10
CA PRO A 15 -1.19 11.17 13.60
C PRO A 15 -1.72 12.16 12.55
N PHE A 16 -1.43 11.92 11.26
CA PHE A 16 -1.87 12.79 10.18
C PHE A 16 -3.28 12.43 9.71
N VAL A 17 -3.78 11.24 10.04
CA VAL A 17 -5.05 10.70 9.54
C VAL A 17 -6.16 10.69 10.61
N GLU A 18 -5.92 11.23 11.81
CA GLU A 18 -6.90 11.19 12.91
C GLU A 18 -8.11 12.13 12.77
N SER A 19 -8.24 12.88 11.68
CA SER A 19 -9.36 13.81 11.44
C SER A 19 -10.56 13.23 10.68
N PHE A 20 -10.63 11.91 10.46
CA PHE A 20 -11.73 11.32 9.68
C PHE A 20 -13.07 11.43 10.44
N PRO A 21 -14.06 12.14 9.88
CA PRO A 21 -15.38 12.18 10.49
C PRO A 21 -16.01 10.79 10.41
N GLU A 22 -16.19 10.13 11.57
CA GLU A 22 -17.10 9.00 11.65
C GLU A 22 -18.53 9.54 11.65
N ASP A 23 -19.06 9.87 10.46
CA ASP A 23 -20.44 10.31 10.32
C ASP A 23 -21.38 9.10 10.47
N ASN A 24 -21.58 8.69 11.72
CA ASN A 24 -22.40 7.54 12.10
C ASN A 24 -23.88 7.95 12.29
N GLN A 25 -24.41 8.88 11.49
CA GLN A 25 -25.76 9.44 11.69
C GLN A 25 -26.85 8.84 10.80
N HIS A 26 -26.93 7.51 10.70
CA HIS A 26 -28.03 6.84 10.01
C HIS A 26 -28.76 5.88 10.94
N MET A 27 -30.09 5.88 10.89
CA MET A 27 -30.91 4.98 11.69
C MET A 27 -30.76 3.53 11.18
N GLY A 28 -30.09 2.67 11.95
CA GLY A 28 -29.80 1.28 11.56
C GLY A 28 -28.63 0.64 12.31
N ARG A 29 -28.11 -0.49 11.81
CA ARG A 29 -26.90 -1.13 12.35
C ARG A 29 -25.72 -0.16 12.21
N PRO A 30 -24.91 0.06 13.27
CA PRO A 30 -23.75 0.92 13.19
C PRO A 30 -22.85 0.52 12.02
N SER A 31 -22.42 1.51 11.25
CA SER A 31 -21.38 1.36 10.23
C SER A 31 -20.11 0.79 10.85
N TYR A 32 -19.32 0.12 10.04
CA TYR A 32 -17.97 -0.24 10.47
C TYR A 32 -17.12 1.03 10.57
N SER A 33 -16.27 1.11 11.59
CA SER A 33 -15.26 2.17 11.68
C SER A 33 -14.37 2.14 10.44
N VAL A 34 -14.00 3.34 9.95
CA VAL A 34 -13.18 3.51 8.75
C VAL A 34 -11.72 3.16 9.01
N LEU A 35 -11.23 3.42 10.23
CA LEU A 35 -9.82 3.26 10.61
C LEU A 35 -9.27 1.84 10.34
N PRO A 36 -9.99 0.74 10.67
CA PRO A 36 -9.53 -0.59 10.30
C PRO A 36 -9.37 -0.84 8.81
N PHE A 37 -10.24 -0.26 7.97
CA PHE A 37 -10.10 -0.38 6.51
C PHE A 37 -8.94 0.45 5.98
N LEU A 38 -8.71 1.63 6.54
CA LEU A 38 -7.55 2.45 6.19
C LEU A 38 -6.25 1.71 6.49
N ARG A 39 -6.12 1.16 7.71
CA ARG A 39 -4.96 0.32 8.09
C ARG A 39 -4.81 -0.87 7.14
N ALA A 40 -5.91 -1.51 6.73
CA ALA A 40 -5.85 -2.59 5.75
C ALA A 40 -5.42 -2.11 4.36
N ALA A 41 -5.85 -0.92 3.91
CA ALA A 41 -5.41 -0.34 2.64
C ALA A 41 -3.91 -0.03 2.65
N LEU A 42 -3.39 0.48 3.78
CA LEU A 42 -1.95 0.68 3.99
C LEU A 42 -1.21 -0.67 4.00
N ALA A 43 -1.74 -1.67 4.68
CA ALA A 43 -1.19 -3.04 4.67
C ALA A 43 -1.13 -3.61 3.24
N LYS A 44 -2.18 -3.38 2.44
CA LYS A 44 -2.23 -3.79 1.03
C LYS A 44 -1.02 -3.27 0.26
N ARG A 45 -0.69 -1.99 0.42
CA ARG A 45 0.44 -1.34 -0.24
C ARG A 45 1.77 -1.81 0.33
N TYR A 46 1.90 -1.84 1.65
CA TYR A 46 3.14 -2.23 2.34
C TYR A 46 3.56 -3.67 2.00
N PHE A 47 2.62 -4.61 2.06
CA PHE A 47 2.87 -6.01 1.74
C PHE A 47 2.74 -6.34 0.25
N LYS A 48 2.58 -5.33 -0.62
CA LYS A 48 2.46 -5.48 -2.09
C LYS A 48 1.37 -6.47 -2.52
N ILE A 49 0.24 -6.45 -1.82
CA ILE A 49 -0.92 -7.29 -2.13
C ILE A 49 -1.71 -6.64 -3.26
N VAL A 50 -1.85 -7.33 -4.38
CA VAL A 50 -2.48 -6.76 -5.59
C VAL A 50 -4.01 -6.71 -5.43
N ALA A 51 -4.64 -7.86 -5.18
CA ALA A 51 -6.09 -7.95 -5.13
C ALA A 51 -6.65 -7.67 -3.73
N THR A 52 -7.80 -6.99 -3.68
CA THR A 52 -8.51 -6.72 -2.43
C THR A 52 -9.08 -8.00 -1.79
N SER A 53 -9.41 -9.01 -2.61
CA SER A 53 -9.79 -10.35 -2.16
C SER A 53 -8.66 -11.01 -1.35
N ASP A 54 -7.42 -10.89 -1.83
CA ASP A 54 -6.25 -11.54 -1.21
C ASP A 54 -5.90 -10.86 0.10
N LEU A 55 -6.06 -9.54 0.18
CA LEU A 55 -5.95 -8.80 1.44
C LEU A 55 -6.96 -9.30 2.46
N ARG A 56 -8.23 -9.46 2.06
CA ARG A 56 -9.29 -9.98 2.95
C ARG A 56 -8.99 -11.42 3.37
N ALA A 57 -8.52 -12.27 2.46
CA ALA A 57 -8.12 -13.65 2.76
C ALA A 57 -6.96 -13.69 3.76
N ARG A 58 -5.94 -12.84 3.58
CA ARG A 58 -4.83 -12.71 4.52
C ARG A 58 -5.28 -12.22 5.89
N LEU A 59 -6.20 -11.27 5.96
CA LEU A 59 -6.75 -10.79 7.24
C LEU A 59 -7.60 -11.86 7.96
N LEU A 60 -8.16 -12.82 7.23
CA LEU A 60 -8.86 -13.96 7.81
C LEU A 60 -7.89 -14.99 8.39
N SER A 61 -6.73 -15.22 7.75
CA SER A 61 -5.74 -16.21 8.18
C SER A 61 -4.69 -15.68 9.17
N ASP A 62 -4.28 -14.41 9.04
CA ASP A 62 -3.26 -13.77 9.86
C ASP A 62 -3.90 -12.96 11.00
N THR A 63 -3.98 -13.58 12.18
CA THR A 63 -4.58 -12.96 13.37
C THR A 63 -3.81 -11.73 13.83
N ASN A 64 -2.48 -11.69 13.66
CA ASN A 64 -1.67 -10.53 14.05
C ASN A 64 -1.99 -9.35 13.15
N LEU A 65 -2.01 -9.56 11.84
CA LEU A 65 -2.37 -8.50 10.89
C LEU A 65 -3.79 -7.98 11.15
N ARG A 66 -4.73 -8.89 11.43
CA ARG A 66 -6.11 -8.54 11.80
C ARG A 66 -6.17 -7.64 13.03
N GLN A 67 -5.41 -7.98 14.07
CA GLN A 67 -5.33 -7.19 15.32
C GLN A 67 -4.67 -5.84 15.09
N ILE A 68 -3.57 -5.80 14.33
CA ILE A 68 -2.87 -4.55 13.98
C ILE A 68 -3.81 -3.62 13.21
N CYS A 69 -4.56 -4.14 12.24
CA CYS A 69 -5.57 -3.34 11.55
C CYS A 69 -6.74 -2.95 12.46
N GLY A 70 -6.99 -3.66 13.57
CA GLY A 70 -8.07 -3.33 14.51
C GLY A 70 -9.43 -3.94 14.17
N PHE A 71 -9.48 -5.00 13.36
CA PHE A 71 -10.73 -5.70 13.10
C PHE A 71 -11.07 -6.69 14.22
N LYS A 72 -12.26 -6.54 14.81
CA LYS A 72 -12.84 -7.58 15.69
C LYS A 72 -13.29 -8.80 14.89
N ASN A 73 -14.02 -8.56 13.80
CA ASN A 73 -14.44 -9.56 12.83
C ASN A 73 -14.23 -8.98 11.42
N ILE A 74 -13.76 -9.80 10.49
CA ILE A 74 -13.55 -9.37 9.11
C ILE A 74 -14.92 -9.25 8.41
N PRO A 75 -15.27 -8.08 7.84
CA PRO A 75 -16.53 -7.89 7.12
C PRO A 75 -16.68 -8.80 5.89
N SER A 76 -17.88 -8.82 5.31
CA SER A 76 -18.14 -9.52 4.05
C SER A 76 -17.31 -8.93 2.89
N ALA A 77 -17.12 -9.68 1.80
CA ALA A 77 -16.41 -9.19 0.63
C ALA A 77 -17.05 -7.89 0.09
N ALA A 78 -18.38 -7.84 0.06
CA ALA A 78 -19.13 -6.68 -0.42
C ALA A 78 -18.93 -5.45 0.47
N SER A 79 -18.93 -5.59 1.80
CA SER A 79 -18.62 -4.48 2.70
C SER A 79 -17.17 -4.05 2.54
N PHE A 80 -16.24 -5.00 2.48
CA PHE A 80 -14.82 -4.71 2.34
C PHE A 80 -14.50 -3.98 1.03
N SER A 81 -15.12 -4.38 -0.08
CA SER A 81 -15.00 -3.67 -1.36
C SER A 81 -15.53 -2.26 -1.28
N ARG A 82 -16.72 -2.05 -0.68
CA ARG A 82 -17.34 -0.72 -0.55
C ARG A 82 -16.44 0.25 0.21
N TYR A 83 -15.88 -0.17 1.35
CA TYR A 83 -14.97 0.68 2.12
C TYR A 83 -13.64 0.93 1.41
N MET A 84 -13.13 -0.03 0.63
CA MET A 84 -11.92 0.18 -0.16
C MET A 84 -12.14 1.17 -1.30
N SER A 85 -13.30 1.13 -1.96
CA SER A 85 -13.69 2.15 -2.94
C SER A 85 -13.86 3.50 -2.28
N TYR A 86 -14.61 3.58 -1.17
CA TYR A 86 -14.74 4.80 -0.39
C TYR A 86 -13.38 5.42 -0.08
N LEU A 87 -12.44 4.67 0.49
CA LEU A 87 -11.09 5.18 0.79
C LEU A 87 -10.31 5.65 -0.44
N ALA A 88 -10.48 5.00 -1.60
CA ALA A 88 -9.84 5.42 -2.84
C ALA A 88 -10.41 6.74 -3.39
N ASP A 89 -11.70 6.99 -3.15
CA ASP A 89 -12.41 8.17 -3.62
C ASP A 89 -12.32 9.37 -2.65
N ASN A 90 -11.79 9.17 -1.42
CA ASN A 90 -11.70 10.24 -0.42
C ASN A 90 -10.45 11.12 -0.62
N ALA A 91 -10.67 12.30 -1.23
CA ALA A 91 -9.63 13.32 -1.43
C ALA A 91 -9.01 13.85 -0.11
N SER A 92 -9.71 13.79 1.01
CA SER A 92 -9.18 14.24 2.31
C SER A 92 -7.98 13.42 2.79
N LEU A 93 -7.90 12.13 2.44
CA LEU A 93 -6.71 11.31 2.72
C LEU A 93 -5.50 11.77 1.93
N GLU A 94 -5.71 12.15 0.66
CA GLU A 94 -4.66 12.63 -0.22
C GLU A 94 -4.11 13.97 0.29
N GLU A 95 -4.97 14.87 0.73
CA GLU A 95 -4.58 16.17 1.30
C GLU A 95 -3.74 16.01 2.57
N SER A 96 -4.25 15.26 3.56
CA SER A 96 -3.56 15.03 4.85
C SER A 96 -2.22 14.32 4.67
N LEU A 97 -2.17 13.25 3.87
CA LEU A 97 -0.91 12.55 3.59
C LEU A 97 0.03 13.40 2.73
N GLY A 98 -0.53 14.26 1.87
CA GLY A 98 0.22 15.20 1.05
C GLY A 98 0.96 16.24 1.90
N GLU A 99 0.32 16.80 2.93
CA GLU A 99 0.96 17.67 3.91
C GLU A 99 2.10 16.96 4.64
N MET A 100 1.85 15.75 5.16
CA MET A 100 2.89 14.93 5.78
C MET A 100 4.10 14.74 4.84
N VAL A 101 3.87 14.43 3.56
CA VAL A 101 4.94 14.28 2.58
C VAL A 101 5.68 15.60 2.36
N LYS A 102 4.97 16.72 2.23
CA LYS A 102 5.60 18.05 2.07
C LYS A 102 6.50 18.37 3.26
N ASP A 103 6.03 18.20 4.48
CA ASP A 103 6.80 18.49 5.70
C ASP A 103 8.04 17.58 5.81
N TYR A 104 7.90 16.29 5.51
CA TYR A 104 9.01 15.34 5.60
C TYR A 104 10.10 15.56 4.54
N TYR A 105 9.71 16.06 3.37
CA TYR A 105 10.60 16.29 2.23
C TYR A 105 10.96 17.76 2.01
N GLU A 106 10.51 18.67 2.88
CA GLU A 106 10.92 20.07 2.84
C GLU A 106 12.45 20.18 2.90
N GLY A 107 13.04 20.88 1.92
CA GLY A 107 14.49 21.04 1.80
C GLY A 107 15.26 19.77 1.38
N LYS A 108 14.59 18.66 1.06
CA LYS A 108 15.23 17.43 0.56
C LYS A 108 15.00 17.27 -0.94
N LEU A 109 16.08 17.03 -1.69
CA LEU A 109 15.98 16.67 -3.11
C LEU A 109 15.47 15.23 -3.23
N VAL A 110 14.24 15.06 -3.73
CA VAL A 110 13.68 13.76 -4.09
C VAL A 110 14.08 13.43 -5.51
N ASN A 111 15.04 12.52 -5.68
CA ASN A 111 15.42 12.04 -7.00
C ASN A 111 14.37 11.01 -7.45
N ASN A 112 13.57 11.36 -8.45
CA ASN A 112 12.65 10.42 -9.10
C ASN A 112 13.47 9.34 -9.80
N VAL A 113 13.32 8.09 -9.38
CA VAL A 113 13.82 6.94 -10.13
C VAL A 113 12.79 6.64 -11.22
N ALA A 114 12.93 7.30 -12.37
CA ALA A 114 12.19 6.96 -13.58
C ALA A 114 12.73 5.63 -14.15
N ARG A 115 12.38 4.52 -13.51
CA ARG A 115 12.62 3.18 -14.05
C ARG A 115 11.53 2.87 -15.06
N ASP A 116 11.85 3.13 -16.32
CA ASP A 116 11.05 2.64 -17.42
C ASP A 116 11.04 1.10 -17.37
N SER A 117 9.84 0.52 -17.24
CA SER A 117 9.66 -0.94 -17.17
C SER A 117 9.44 -1.54 -18.56
N THR A 118 9.66 -0.76 -19.62
CA THR A 118 9.59 -1.26 -20.99
C THR A 118 10.58 -2.40 -21.16
N ALA A 119 10.07 -3.57 -21.52
CA ALA A 119 10.89 -4.72 -21.84
C ALA A 119 11.79 -4.36 -23.03
N ILE A 120 13.06 -4.04 -22.76
CA ILE A 120 14.06 -3.89 -23.80
C ILE A 120 14.24 -5.29 -24.40
N SER A 121 13.94 -5.44 -25.69
CA SER A 121 14.25 -6.66 -26.43
C SER A 121 15.78 -6.73 -26.55
N ALA A 122 16.45 -7.30 -25.55
CA ALA A 122 17.86 -7.59 -25.63
C ALA A 122 18.06 -8.75 -26.61
N ARG A 123 18.44 -8.41 -27.84
CA ARG A 123 19.06 -9.35 -28.77
C ARG A 123 20.42 -8.81 -29.16
N GLU A 124 21.46 -9.25 -28.45
CA GLU A 124 22.75 -9.44 -29.08
C GLU A 124 23.30 -10.79 -28.60
N LYS A 125 23.42 -11.74 -29.53
CA LYS A 125 24.29 -12.89 -29.32
C LYS A 125 25.72 -12.35 -29.28
N PRO A 126 26.56 -12.71 -28.29
CA PRO A 126 27.96 -12.36 -28.33
C PRO A 126 28.58 -12.94 -29.61
N VAL A 127 29.03 -12.06 -30.51
CA VAL A 127 29.87 -12.48 -31.63
C VAL A 127 31.28 -12.62 -31.07
N ASN A 128 31.65 -13.84 -30.69
CA ASN A 128 33.04 -14.15 -30.36
C ASN A 128 33.84 -14.09 -31.67
N ALA A 129 34.44 -12.95 -31.98
CA ALA A 129 35.44 -12.85 -33.02
C ALA A 129 36.70 -13.60 -32.54
N ILE A 130 36.81 -14.87 -32.91
CA ILE A 130 38.03 -15.65 -32.73
C ILE A 130 39.03 -15.16 -33.78
N TYR A 131 39.98 -14.31 -33.37
CA TYR A 131 41.18 -14.06 -34.16
C TYR A 131 42.10 -15.28 -34.00
N TYR A 132 42.09 -16.18 -34.99
CA TYR A 132 43.19 -17.11 -35.15
C TYR A 132 44.40 -16.31 -35.61
N GLY A 133 45.32 -16.04 -34.70
CA GLY A 133 46.69 -15.68 -35.05
C GLY A 133 47.29 -16.83 -35.83
N GLN A 134 47.34 -16.68 -37.16
CA GLN A 134 48.00 -17.63 -38.03
C GLN A 134 49.50 -17.34 -37.95
N CYS A 135 50.19 -18.20 -37.20
CA CYS A 135 51.63 -18.34 -37.23
C CYS A 135 52.04 -18.79 -38.63
N LEU A 136 52.74 -17.92 -39.37
CA LEU A 136 53.86 -18.21 -40.28
C LEU A 136 54.68 -16.92 -40.45
#